data_AF-K2FN30-F1
#
_entry.id   AF-K2FN30-F1
#
_cell.length_a   1.000
_cell.length_b   1.000
_cell.length_c   1.000
_cell.angle_alpha   90.00
_cell.angle_beta   90.00
_cell.angle_gamma   90.00
#
_symmetry.space_group_name_H-M   'P 1'
#
loop_
_entity.id
_entity.type
_entity.pdbx_description
1 polymer ?
#
loop_
_entity_poly.entity_id
_entity_poly.type
_entity_poly.pdbx_seq_one_letter_code
_entity_poly.pdbx_strand_id
1 'polypeptide(L)'
;GSMVVFENGVANKSQYRKFKIKTVAGANDVGMMKEVLLRRFKNDWPMPDLVLLDGGQGHANMMSELVKELGLDILVVAVAKGKTRKNLNFQFPTLPTGRQVSNKFSMSEFPKELQEFLNDKNSVKAIMDEAHRFAITYHRKVRSKNSLT
;
A
#
# COMPACT_ATOMS: atom_id res chain seq x y z
N GLY A 1 11.04 0.42 3.73
CA GLY A 1 9.85 0.46 2.86
C GLY A 1 10.09 1.35 1.65
N SER A 2 9.23 1.23 0.66
CA SER A 2 9.22 2.05 -0.56
C SER A 2 7.79 2.39 -0.92
N MET A 3 7.59 3.55 -1.54
CA MET A 3 6.31 4.07 -1.97
C MET A 3 6.46 4.66 -3.36
N VAL A 4 5.51 4.31 -4.23
CA VAL A 4 5.36 4.87 -5.57
C VAL A 4 4.04 5.61 -5.63
N VAL A 5 3.96 6.59 -6.53
CA VAL A 5 2.77 7.43 -6.70
C VAL A 5 2.39 7.43 -8.18
N PHE A 6 1.11 7.28 -8.45
CA PHE A 6 0.53 7.37 -9.78
C PHE A 6 -0.51 8.48 -9.78
N GLU A 7 -0.52 9.29 -10.82
CA GLU A 7 -1.48 10.37 -11.04
C GLU A 7 -2.05 10.16 -12.44
N ASN A 8 -3.38 10.09 -12.55
CA ASN A 8 -4.07 9.84 -13.83
C ASN A 8 -3.52 8.62 -14.59
N GLY A 9 -3.21 7.54 -13.88
CA GLY A 9 -2.66 6.31 -14.45
C GLY A 9 -1.17 6.36 -14.81
N VAL A 10 -0.50 7.50 -14.64
CA VAL A 10 0.93 7.67 -14.98
C VAL A 10 1.78 7.74 -13.71
N ALA A 11 2.92 7.05 -13.73
CA ALA A 11 3.88 7.05 -12.63
C ALA A 11 4.47 8.46 -12.39
N ASN A 12 4.14 9.09 -11.26
CA ASN A 12 4.79 10.32 -10.83
C ASN A 12 6.06 10.00 -10.01
N LYS A 13 7.17 9.79 -10.72
CA LYS A 13 8.47 9.43 -10.12
C LYS A 13 9.02 10.48 -9.14
N SER A 14 8.64 11.75 -9.29
CA SER A 14 9.08 12.83 -8.37
C SER A 14 8.48 12.66 -6.96
N GLN A 15 7.33 12.00 -6.87
CA GLN A 15 6.62 11.73 -5.61
C GLN A 15 7.02 10.39 -4.98
N TYR A 16 7.97 9.65 -5.57
CA TYR A 16 8.43 8.38 -5.01
C TYR A 16 9.20 8.62 -3.73
N ARG A 17 9.05 7.72 -2.75
CA ARG A 17 9.72 7.84 -1.45
C ARG A 17 10.29 6.51 -0.99
N LYS A 18 11.45 6.57 -0.35
CA LYS A 18 12.10 5.43 0.30
C LYS A 18 12.18 5.70 1.78
N PHE A 19 11.86 4.69 2.56
CA PHE A 19 11.82 4.77 4.01
C PHE A 19 12.84 3.80 4.58
N LYS A 20 13.87 4.34 5.23
CA LYS A 20 14.68 3.57 6.17
C LYS A 20 13.80 3.30 7.40
N ILE A 21 13.52 2.03 7.65
CA ILE A 21 12.80 1.55 8.83
C ILE A 21 13.70 1.77 10.05
N LYS A 22 13.13 2.28 11.14
CA LYS A 22 13.87 2.65 12.35
C LYS A 22 13.36 1.96 13.61
N THR A 23 12.05 1.68 13.68
CA THR A 23 11.41 1.30 14.94
C THR A 23 11.06 -0.19 15.02
N VAL A 24 11.29 -0.93 13.93
CA VAL A 24 10.95 -2.36 13.84
C VAL A 24 12.22 -3.19 13.73
N ALA A 25 12.39 -4.12 14.67
CA ALA A 25 13.48 -5.09 14.67
C ALA A 25 13.02 -6.42 14.04
N GLY A 26 13.94 -7.10 13.36
CA GLY A 26 13.67 -8.39 12.73
C GLY A 26 12.76 -8.34 11.50
N ALA A 27 12.28 -9.50 11.07
CA ALA A 27 11.43 -9.67 9.90
C ALA A 27 9.95 -9.51 10.25
N ASN A 28 9.51 -8.26 10.48
CA ASN A 28 8.12 -7.93 10.74
C ASN A 28 7.57 -6.98 9.66
N ASP A 29 7.15 -7.57 8.54
CA ASP A 29 6.69 -6.81 7.37
C ASP A 29 5.48 -5.91 7.65
N VAL A 30 4.51 -6.40 8.43
CA VAL A 30 3.31 -5.62 8.80
C VAL A 30 3.70 -4.41 9.66
N GLY A 31 4.58 -4.61 10.66
CA GLY A 31 5.09 -3.52 11.49
C GLY A 31 5.89 -2.50 10.67
N MET A 32 6.73 -2.97 9.74
CA MET A 32 7.49 -2.10 8.83
C MET A 32 6.58 -1.28 7.93
N MET A 33 5.48 -1.87 7.42
CA MET A 33 4.47 -1.17 6.63
C MET A 33 3.74 -0.13 7.48
N LYS A 34 3.37 -0.47 8.72
CA LYS A 34 2.77 0.47 9.68
C LYS A 34 3.66 1.69 9.88
N GLU A 35 4.97 1.51 10.12
CA GLU A 35 5.91 2.63 10.28
C GLU A 35 5.91 3.56 9.04
N VAL A 36 5.91 2.99 7.83
CA VAL A 36 5.89 3.75 6.57
C VAL A 36 4.63 4.58 6.44
N LEU A 37 3.46 3.97 6.64
CA LEU A 37 2.17 4.64 6.49
C LEU A 37 1.99 5.74 7.54
N LEU A 38 2.33 5.44 8.79
CA LEU A 38 2.24 6.38 9.91
C LEU A 38 3.12 7.61 9.67
N ARG A 39 4.30 7.42 9.07
CA ARG A 39 5.15 8.52 8.61
C ARG A 39 4.51 9.25 7.44
N ARG A 40 4.05 8.57 6.39
CA ARG A 40 3.39 9.21 5.22
C ARG A 40 2.27 10.16 5.66
N PHE A 41 1.33 9.67 6.47
CA PHE A 41 0.13 10.43 6.84
C PHE A 41 0.37 11.50 7.91
N LYS A 42 1.53 11.49 8.57
CA LYS A 42 1.98 12.60 9.45
C LYS A 42 2.76 13.68 8.72
N ASN A 43 3.10 13.48 7.44
CA ASN A 43 3.69 14.52 6.60
C ASN A 43 2.58 15.36 5.95
N ASP A 44 2.98 16.49 5.40
CA ASP A 44 2.21 17.48 4.63
C ASP A 44 2.07 17.11 3.15
N TRP A 45 2.24 15.83 2.80
CA TRP A 45 2.15 15.39 1.40
C TRP A 45 0.69 15.32 0.93
N PRO A 46 0.44 15.46 -0.38
CA PRO A 46 -0.90 15.32 -0.94
C PRO A 46 -1.58 14.02 -0.52
N MET A 47 -2.84 14.14 -0.10
CA MET A 47 -3.67 12.99 0.26
C MET A 47 -4.01 12.20 -1.01
N PRO A 48 -3.80 10.87 -1.04
CA PRO A 48 -4.20 10.07 -2.19
C PRO A 48 -5.70 9.77 -2.17
N ASP A 49 -6.28 9.58 -3.35
CA ASP A 49 -7.66 9.08 -3.49
C ASP A 49 -7.78 7.58 -3.18
N LEU A 50 -6.67 6.84 -3.34
CA LEU A 50 -6.59 5.40 -3.11
C LEU A 50 -5.19 4.98 -2.65
N VAL A 51 -5.12 4.11 -1.66
CA VAL A 51 -3.89 3.43 -1.25
C VAL A 51 -3.93 1.96 -1.65
N LEU A 52 -2.88 1.50 -2.34
CA LEU A 52 -2.64 0.08 -2.61
C LEU A 52 -1.52 -0.44 -1.69
N LEU A 53 -1.82 -1.48 -0.91
CA LEU A 53 -0.85 -2.16 -0.05
C LEU A 53 -0.39 -3.47 -0.68
N ASP A 54 0.91 -3.70 -0.80
CA ASP A 54 1.47 -5.00 -1.21
C ASP A 54 1.43 -5.95 -0.01
N GLY A 55 0.33 -6.68 0.14
CA GLY A 55 0.08 -7.50 1.32
C GLY A 55 -1.34 -8.03 1.43
N GLY A 56 -1.52 -9.11 2.22
CA GLY A 56 -2.83 -9.72 2.47
C GLY A 56 -3.57 -9.19 3.70
N GLN A 57 -4.43 -10.03 4.29
CA GLN A 57 -5.36 -9.65 5.36
C GLN A 57 -4.68 -8.97 6.56
N GLY A 58 -3.48 -9.41 6.97
CA GLY A 58 -2.75 -8.78 8.07
C GLY A 58 -2.43 -7.29 7.82
N HIS A 59 -2.18 -6.90 6.56
CA HIS A 59 -1.95 -5.51 6.18
C HIS A 59 -3.26 -4.73 6.14
N ALA A 60 -4.36 -5.36 5.67
CA ALA A 60 -5.68 -4.75 5.69
C ALA A 60 -6.12 -4.43 7.13
N ASN A 61 -5.99 -5.38 8.05
CA ASN A 61 -6.34 -5.20 9.46
C ASN A 61 -5.52 -4.07 10.12
N MET A 62 -4.20 -4.06 9.90
CA MET A 62 -3.34 -2.99 10.39
C MET A 62 -3.75 -1.62 9.84
N MET A 63 -4.13 -1.54 8.57
CA MET A 63 -4.61 -0.30 8.00
C MET A 63 -5.95 0.14 8.60
N SER A 64 -6.87 -0.79 8.89
CA SER A 64 -8.14 -0.49 9.59
C SER A 64 -7.89 0.22 10.92
N GLU A 65 -6.93 -0.30 11.70
CA GLU A 65 -6.52 0.31 12.96
C GLU A 65 -5.92 1.70 12.72
N LEU A 66 -5.05 1.84 11.72
CA LEU A 66 -4.34 3.09 11.45
C LEU A 66 -5.27 4.22 10.97
N VAL A 67 -6.20 3.94 10.05
CA VAL A 67 -7.16 4.96 9.59
C VAL A 67 -8.07 5.42 10.72
N LYS A 68 -8.45 4.50 11.63
CA LYS A 68 -9.24 4.82 12.81
C LYS A 68 -8.43 5.65 13.80
N GLU A 69 -7.19 5.27 14.08
CA GLU A 69 -6.29 5.98 14.99
C GLU A 69 -6.02 7.41 14.51
N LEU A 70 -5.85 7.61 13.20
CA LEU A 70 -5.52 8.90 12.60
C LEU A 70 -6.75 9.70 12.16
N GLY A 71 -7.97 9.14 12.29
CA GLY A 71 -9.20 9.79 11.83
C GLY A 71 -9.23 10.04 10.31
N LEU A 72 -8.59 9.17 9.52
CA LEU A 72 -8.47 9.32 8.07
C LEU A 72 -9.67 8.70 7.35
N ASP A 73 -10.26 9.44 6.42
CA ASP A 73 -11.24 8.93 5.48
C ASP A 73 -10.59 8.73 4.11
N ILE A 74 -9.94 7.58 3.92
CA ILE A 74 -9.21 7.24 2.70
C ILE A 74 -9.53 5.82 2.24
N LEU A 75 -9.69 5.64 0.93
CA LEU A 75 -9.90 4.33 0.34
C LEU A 75 -8.59 3.54 0.32
N VAL A 76 -8.67 2.28 0.71
CA VAL A 76 -7.50 1.40 0.78
C VAL A 76 -7.84 0.02 0.28
N VAL A 77 -6.90 -0.57 -0.46
CA VAL A 77 -6.96 -1.96 -0.91
C VAL A 77 -5.62 -2.61 -0.64
N ALA A 78 -5.63 -3.70 0.12
CA ALA A 78 -4.49 -4.57 0.26
C ALA A 78 -4.57 -5.68 -0.79
N VAL A 79 -3.49 -5.86 -1.55
CA VAL A 79 -3.42 -6.80 -2.67
C VAL A 79 -2.48 -7.93 -2.32
N ALA A 80 -3.03 -9.12 -2.12
CA ALA A 80 -2.24 -10.34 -1.98
C ALA A 80 -2.01 -10.99 -3.34
N LYS A 81 -0.78 -11.46 -3.58
CA LYS A 81 -0.47 -12.34 -4.72
C LYS A 81 -1.14 -13.70 -4.48
N GLY A 82 -2.03 -14.11 -5.37
CA GLY A 82 -2.67 -15.42 -5.32
C GLY A 82 -1.70 -16.57 -5.60
N LYS A 83 -2.13 -17.81 -5.33
CA LYS A 83 -1.33 -19.05 -5.55
C LYS A 83 -0.83 -19.17 -6.99
N THR A 84 -1.61 -18.68 -7.94
CA THR A 84 -1.17 -18.45 -9.33
C THR A 84 -0.86 -16.96 -9.47
N ARG A 85 0.30 -16.58 -10.02
CA ARG A 85 0.69 -15.16 -10.25
C ARG A 85 -0.25 -14.36 -11.18
N LYS A 86 -1.38 -14.96 -11.59
CA LYS A 86 -2.45 -14.36 -12.40
C LYS A 86 -3.63 -13.84 -11.56
N ASN A 87 -3.79 -14.31 -10.32
CA ASN A 87 -4.91 -13.92 -9.46
C ASN A 87 -4.46 -12.91 -8.41
N LEU A 88 -5.04 -11.71 -8.44
CA LEU A 88 -4.93 -10.71 -7.37
C LEU A 88 -6.08 -10.94 -6.39
N ASN A 89 -5.75 -11.05 -5.11
CA ASN A 89 -6.73 -11.17 -4.04
C ASN A 89 -6.82 -9.83 -3.31
N PHE A 90 -7.92 -9.13 -3.50
CA PHE A 90 -8.19 -7.86 -2.82
C PHE A 90 -8.71 -8.10 -1.40
N GLN A 91 -8.12 -7.38 -0.45
CA GLN A 91 -8.52 -7.32 0.95
C GLN A 91 -8.76 -5.85 1.28
N PHE A 92 -9.85 -5.57 1.97
CA PHE A 92 -10.31 -4.21 2.20
C PHE A 92 -10.32 -3.91 3.70
N PRO A 93 -9.70 -2.80 4.15
CA PRO A 93 -9.76 -2.37 5.55
C PRO A 93 -11.15 -1.90 5.96
N THR A 94 -11.42 -1.94 7.27
CA THR A 94 -12.57 -1.32 7.92
C THR A 94 -12.34 0.18 8.04
N LEU A 95 -13.26 1.00 7.53
CA LEU A 95 -13.16 2.46 7.60
C LEU A 95 -13.75 3.03 8.91
N PRO A 96 -13.30 4.22 9.37
CA PRO A 96 -13.67 4.78 10.68
C PRO A 96 -15.14 5.20 10.82
N THR A 97 -15.83 5.46 9.70
CA THR A 97 -17.21 5.98 9.66
C THR A 97 -18.29 5.01 10.19
N GLY A 98 -17.90 3.87 10.76
CA GLY A 98 -18.84 2.89 11.28
C GLY A 98 -19.56 2.10 10.18
N ARG A 99 -19.13 2.21 8.91
CA ARG A 99 -19.37 1.19 7.89
C ARG A 99 -18.72 -0.13 8.35
N GLN A 100 -19.37 -0.85 9.27
CA GLN A 100 -19.15 -2.27 9.51
C GLN A 100 -19.51 -2.98 8.20
N VAL A 101 -18.57 -3.44 7.39
CA VAL A 101 -17.76 -4.65 7.57
C VAL A 101 -18.56 -5.82 8.16
N SER A 102 -19.61 -6.22 7.43
CA SER A 102 -19.65 -7.65 7.11
C SER A 102 -18.37 -7.98 6.33
N ASN A 103 -17.92 -9.24 6.27
CA ASN A 103 -16.74 -9.70 5.51
C ASN A 103 -16.70 -9.35 3.99
N LYS A 104 -17.55 -8.42 3.55
CA LYS A 104 -17.69 -7.88 2.21
C LYS A 104 -17.70 -6.35 2.31
N PHE A 105 -16.56 -5.71 2.59
CA PHE A 105 -16.35 -4.42 1.92
C PHE A 105 -16.32 -4.76 0.44
N SER A 106 -17.41 -4.42 -0.22
CA SER A 106 -17.68 -4.78 -1.59
C SER A 106 -17.09 -3.70 -2.47
N MET A 107 -16.41 -4.10 -3.55
CA MET A 107 -15.95 -3.20 -4.61
C MET A 107 -17.03 -2.16 -5.02
N SER A 108 -18.31 -2.53 -4.90
CA SER A 108 -19.48 -1.69 -5.21
C SER A 108 -19.57 -0.37 -4.43
N GLU A 109 -18.88 -0.21 -3.31
CA GLU A 109 -18.89 1.04 -2.53
C GLU A 109 -17.85 2.07 -2.98
N PHE A 110 -16.93 1.70 -3.86
CA PHE A 110 -15.96 2.63 -4.43
C PHE A 110 -16.64 3.52 -5.48
N PRO A 111 -16.13 4.74 -5.75
CA PRO A 111 -16.44 5.48 -6.97
C PRO A 111 -16.27 4.60 -8.22
N LYS A 112 -17.12 4.78 -9.24
CA LYS A 112 -17.15 3.91 -10.44
C LYS A 112 -15.79 3.86 -11.14
N GLU A 113 -15.09 4.99 -11.20
CA GLU A 113 -13.78 5.14 -11.80
C GLU A 113 -12.74 4.26 -11.10
N LEU A 114 -12.80 4.18 -9.76
CA LEU A 114 -11.92 3.30 -8.97
C LEU A 114 -12.32 1.83 -9.10
N GLN A 115 -13.61 1.52 -9.24
CA GLN A 115 -14.06 0.16 -9.54
C GLN A 115 -13.52 -0.33 -10.88
N GLU A 116 -13.63 0.50 -11.92
CA GLU A 116 -13.10 0.20 -13.26
C GLU A 116 -11.59 -0.01 -13.22
N PHE A 117 -10.86 0.88 -12.53
CA PHE A 117 -9.43 0.75 -12.32
C PHE A 117 -9.05 -0.56 -11.58
N LEU A 118 -9.75 -0.90 -10.49
CA LEU A 118 -9.47 -2.11 -9.72
C LEU A 118 -9.86 -3.40 -10.46
N ASN A 119 -10.85 -3.33 -11.35
CA ASN A 119 -11.23 -4.43 -12.24
C ASN A 119 -10.19 -4.67 -13.35
N ASP A 120 -9.47 -3.63 -13.77
CA ASP A 120 -8.28 -3.79 -14.62
C ASP A 120 -7.09 -4.32 -13.82
N LYS A 121 -7.03 -5.64 -13.69
CA LYS A 121 -5.94 -6.35 -13.02
C LYS A 121 -4.57 -6.06 -13.62
N ASN A 122 -4.47 -5.67 -14.90
CA ASN A 122 -3.19 -5.33 -15.51
C ASN A 122 -2.66 -4.01 -14.97
N SER A 123 -3.53 -3.00 -14.85
CA SER A 123 -3.18 -1.71 -14.25
C SER A 123 -2.75 -1.86 -12.80
N VAL A 124 -3.53 -2.56 -11.98
CA VAL A 124 -3.16 -2.83 -10.57
C VAL A 124 -1.81 -3.55 -10.48
N LYS A 125 -1.61 -4.57 -11.31
CA LYS A 125 -0.35 -5.32 -11.35
C LYS A 125 0.82 -4.44 -11.78
N ALA A 126 0.66 -3.56 -12.77
CA ALA A 126 1.71 -2.67 -13.22
C ALA A 126 2.18 -1.72 -12.09
N ILE A 127 1.24 -1.19 -11.29
CA ILE A 127 1.57 -0.38 -10.11
C ILE A 127 2.33 -1.20 -9.06
N MET A 128 1.85 -2.42 -8.77
CA MET A 128 2.53 -3.31 -7.83
C MET A 128 3.94 -3.70 -8.29
N ASP A 129 4.10 -4.02 -9.57
CA ASP A 129 5.40 -4.38 -10.14
C ASP A 129 6.36 -3.19 -10.10
N GLU A 130 5.87 -1.96 -10.32
CA GLU A 130 6.66 -0.73 -10.18
C GLU A 130 7.08 -0.47 -8.73
N ALA A 131 6.17 -0.67 -7.77
CA ALA A 131 6.49 -0.59 -6.34
C ALA A 131 7.58 -1.60 -5.96
N HIS A 132 7.44 -2.84 -6.43
CA HIS A 132 8.41 -3.91 -6.19
C HIS A 132 9.77 -3.60 -6.83
N ARG A 133 9.80 -3.12 -8.08
CA ARG A 133 11.02 -2.69 -8.78
C ARG A 133 11.74 -1.58 -8.01
N PHE A 134 10.99 -0.60 -7.52
CA PHE A 134 11.53 0.53 -6.78
C PHE A 134 12.12 0.09 -5.43
N ALA A 135 11.49 -0.89 -4.76
CA ALA A 135 11.97 -1.53 -3.54
C ALA A 135 13.30 -2.26 -3.76
N ILE A 136 13.38 -3.15 -4.76
CA ILE A 136 14.58 -3.95 -5.07
C ILE A 136 15.78 -3.04 -5.31
N THR A 137 15.58 -1.96 -6.07
CA THR A 137 16.64 -1.00 -6.40
C THR A 137 17.22 -0.34 -5.13
N TYR A 138 16.39 -0.14 -4.10
CA TYR A 138 16.86 0.38 -2.81
C TYR A 138 17.64 -0.66 -2.01
N HIS A 139 17.07 -1.86 -1.84
CA HIS A 139 17.71 -2.92 -1.06
C HIS A 139 19.07 -3.33 -1.63
N ARG A 140 19.21 -3.35 -2.96
CA ARG A 140 20.52 -3.54 -3.63
C ARG A 140 21.53 -2.46 -3.25
N LYS A 141 21.16 -1.18 -3.34
CA LYS A 141 22.06 -0.05 -3.00
C LYS A 141 22.45 0.00 -1.52
N VAL A 142 21.55 -0.38 -0.62
CA VAL A 142 21.84 -0.42 0.83
C VAL A 142 22.78 -1.59 1.15
N ARG A 143 22.54 -2.78 0.58
CA ARG A 143 23.41 -3.94 0.79
C ARG A 143 24.82 -3.74 0.22
N SER A 144 24.96 -3.12 -0.96
CA SER A 144 26.28 -2.85 -1.53
C SER A 144 27.09 -1.84 -0.71
N LYS A 145 26.44 -0.87 -0.06
CA LYS A 145 27.11 0.09 0.84
C LYS A 145 27.59 -0.56 2.15
N ASN A 146 26.83 -1.52 2.68
CA ASN A 146 27.18 -2.21 3.93
C ASN A 146 28.19 -3.35 3.73
N SER A 147 28.53 -3.70 2.49
CA SER A 147 29.52 -4.74 2.16
C SER A 147 30.94 -4.17 1.92
N LEU A 148 31.10 -2.84 1.98
CA LEU A 148 32.36 -2.12 1.75
C LEU A 148 32.91 -1.46 3.03
N THR A 149 32.48 -1.95 4.19
CA THR A 149 32.94 -1.57 5.53
C THR A 149 33.13 -2.82 6.34
#